data_AF-A0A529ZG93-F1
#
_entry.id   AF-A0A529ZG93-F1
#
_cell.length_a   1.000
_cell.length_b   1.000
_cell.length_c   1.000
_cell.angle_alpha   90.00
_cell.angle_beta   90.00
_cell.angle_gamma   90.00
#
_symmetry.space_group_name_H-M   'P 1'
#
loop_
_entity.id
_entity.type
_entity.pdbx_description
1 polymer ?
#
loop_
_entity_poly.entity_id
_entity_poly.type
_entity_poly.pdbx_seq_one_letter_code
_entity_poly.pdbx_strand_id
1 'polypeptide(L)'
;FSREVLSVVSWAAAAAAAFFFYKPVLPYVQPYIDNDKIAMAASAGIVFLIALIVVSVITMKLADWIIDSRIGALDRTLGFLYGAARGILVVAVALLFF
;
A
#
# COMPACT_ATOMS: atom_id res chain seq x y z
N PHE A 1 15.63 3.98 -13.91
CA PHE A 1 16.25 3.12 -12.88
C PHE A 1 15.98 3.59 -11.45
N SER A 2 16.51 4.73 -10.96
CA SER A 2 16.32 5.14 -9.54
C SER A 2 14.85 5.28 -9.11
N ARG A 3 13.96 5.73 -10.00
CA ARG A 3 12.53 5.91 -9.71
C ARG A 3 11.73 4.60 -9.64
N GLU A 4 12.18 3.58 -10.35
CA GLU A 4 11.58 2.23 -10.32
C GLU A 4 11.91 1.54 -9.01
N VAL A 5 13.17 1.65 -8.57
CA VAL A 5 13.63 1.14 -7.29
C VAL A 5 12.87 1.82 -6.13
N LEU A 6 12.66 3.14 -6.17
CA LEU A 6 11.85 3.86 -5.19
C LEU A 6 10.41 3.31 -5.10
N SER A 7 9.79 2.99 -6.24
CA SER A 7 8.44 2.44 -6.29
C SER A 7 8.38 1.03 -5.69
N VAL A 8 9.39 0.19 -5.93
CA VAL A 8 9.46 -1.15 -5.35
C VAL A 8 9.70 -1.10 -3.84
N VAL A 9 10.57 -0.20 -3.39
CA VAL A 9 10.87 -0.01 -1.95
C VAL A 9 9.66 0.50 -1.19
N SER A 10 8.92 1.46 -1.73
CA SER A 10 7.69 1.97 -1.10
C SER A 10 6.62 0.89 -0.97
N TRP A 11 6.52 0.01 -1.97
CA TRP A 11 5.66 -1.18 -1.92
C TRP A 11 6.05 -2.18 -0.84
N ALA A 12 7.34 -2.52 -0.75
CA ALA A 12 7.84 -3.44 0.26
C ALA A 12 7.60 -2.88 1.67
N ALA A 13 7.84 -1.58 1.87
CA ALA A 13 7.58 -0.90 3.14
C ALA A 13 6.10 -0.90 3.51
N ALA A 14 5.20 -0.64 2.54
CA ALA A 14 3.76 -0.67 2.77
C ALA A 14 3.24 -2.08 3.08
N ALA A 15 3.76 -3.10 2.39
CA ALA A 15 3.41 -4.50 2.66
C ALA A 15 3.87 -4.94 4.06
N ALA A 16 5.08 -4.55 4.46
CA ALA A 16 5.55 -4.78 5.83
C ALA A 16 4.65 -4.08 6.85
N ALA A 17 4.30 -2.81 6.62
CA ALA A 17 3.37 -2.09 7.49
C ALA A 17 2.00 -2.78 7.58
N ALA A 18 1.44 -3.25 6.46
CA ALA A 18 0.20 -4.04 6.44
C ALA A 18 0.31 -5.28 7.33
N PHE A 19 1.40 -6.04 7.20
CA PHE A 19 1.64 -7.25 7.98
C PHE A 19 1.78 -6.99 9.48
N PHE A 20 2.39 -5.86 9.88
CA PHE A 20 2.55 -5.52 11.30
C PHE A 20 1.34 -4.82 11.93
N PHE A 21 0.62 -3.99 11.16
CA PHE A 21 -0.41 -3.11 11.70
C PHE A 21 -1.86 -3.53 11.37
N TYR A 22 -2.10 -4.67 10.69
CA TYR A 22 -3.48 -5.14 10.47
C TYR A 22 -4.23 -5.47 11.76
N LYS A 23 -3.56 -6.00 12.79
CA LYS A 23 -4.20 -6.42 14.05
C LYS A 23 -4.86 -5.25 14.80
N PRO A 24 -4.22 -4.08 14.96
CA PRO A 24 -4.88 -2.88 15.48
C PRO A 24 -6.09 -2.40 14.67
N VAL A 25 -6.14 -2.66 13.37
CA VAL A 25 -7.23 -2.23 12.48
C VAL A 25 -8.40 -3.21 12.48
N LEU A 26 -8.14 -4.48 12.78
CA LEU A 26 -9.13 -5.56 12.80
C LEU A 26 -10.40 -5.28 13.62
N PRO A 27 -10.34 -4.73 14.86
CA PRO A 27 -11.53 -4.44 15.66
C PRO A 27 -12.43 -3.35 15.05
N TYR A 28 -11.89 -2.50 14.18
CA TYR A 28 -12.66 -1.48 13.48
C TYR A 28 -13.36 -2.03 12.24
N VAL A 29 -12.91 -3.17 11.73
CA VAL A 29 -13.44 -3.81 10.50
C VAL A 29 -14.38 -4.97 10.82
N GLN A 30 -14.09 -5.75 11.87
CA GLN A 30 -14.94 -6.87 12.33
C GLN A 30 -16.42 -6.51 12.50
N PRO A 31 -16.82 -5.32 12.98
CA PRO A 31 -18.24 -4.96 13.09
C PRO A 31 -18.98 -4.85 11.75
N TYR A 32 -18.26 -4.73 10.64
CA TYR A 32 -18.81 -4.57 9.30
C TYR A 32 -18.67 -5.82 8.43
N ILE A 33 -17.90 -6.81 8.88
CA ILE A 33 -17.57 -8.03 8.12
C ILE A 33 -17.66 -9.24 9.05
N ASP A 34 -18.68 -10.07 8.85
CA ASP A 34 -18.94 -11.26 9.67
C ASP A 34 -17.89 -12.37 9.54
N ASN A 35 -17.15 -12.39 8.42
CA ASN A 35 -16.14 -13.41 8.16
C ASN A 35 -14.75 -12.93 8.62
N ASP A 36 -14.18 -13.60 9.62
CA ASP A 36 -12.87 -13.27 10.19
C ASP A 36 -11.73 -13.24 9.16
N LYS A 37 -11.72 -14.16 8.18
CA LYS A 37 -10.71 -14.16 7.12
C LYS A 37 -10.84 -12.91 6.24
N ILE A 38 -12.07 -12.53 5.90
CA ILE A 38 -12.35 -11.35 5.08
C ILE A 38 -12.06 -10.07 5.87
N ALA A 39 -12.42 -10.01 7.16
CA ALA A 39 -12.13 -8.89 8.04
C ALA A 39 -10.62 -8.67 8.19
N MET A 40 -9.85 -9.75 8.31
CA MET A 40 -8.38 -9.70 8.34
C MET A 40 -7.80 -9.17 7.02
N ALA A 41 -8.26 -9.68 5.88
CA ALA A 41 -7.81 -9.24 4.57
C ALA A 41 -8.15 -7.76 4.33
N ALA A 42 -9.37 -7.33 4.67
CA ALA A 42 -9.80 -5.95 4.56
C ALA A 42 -8.97 -5.02 5.47
N SER A 43 -8.69 -5.43 6.70
CA SER A 43 -7.85 -4.67 7.63
C SER A 43 -6.43 -4.51 7.12
N ALA A 44 -5.82 -5.59 6.62
CA ALA A 44 -4.50 -5.55 6.00
C ALA A 44 -4.49 -4.65 4.75
N GLY A 45 -5.53 -4.70 3.93
CA GLY A 45 -5.70 -3.84 2.75
C GLY A 45 -5.80 -2.36 3.10
N ILE A 46 -6.58 -2.00 4.13
CA ILE A 46 -6.69 -0.62 4.62
C ILE A 46 -5.33 -0.10 5.08
N VAL A 47 -4.62 -0.87 5.91
CA VAL A 47 -3.29 -0.50 6.40
C VAL A 47 -2.30 -0.37 5.24
N PHE A 48 -2.31 -1.32 4.31
CA PHE A 48 -1.46 -1.30 3.13
C PHE A 48 -1.64 0.01 2.36
N LEU A 49 -2.88 0.38 2.03
CA LEU A 49 -3.17 1.61 1.28
C LEU A 49 -2.70 2.86 2.02
N ILE A 50 -2.98 2.96 3.32
CA ILE A 50 -2.55 4.11 4.13
C ILE A 50 -1.03 4.20 4.17
N ALA A 51 -0.35 3.10 4.49
CA ALA A 51 1.11 3.05 4.56
C ALA A 51 1.74 3.36 3.19
N LEU A 52 1.16 2.85 2.12
CA LEU A 52 1.59 3.07 0.75
C LEU A 52 1.51 4.55 0.38
N ILE A 53 0.41 5.22 0.72
CA ILE A 53 0.26 6.68 0.53
C ILE A 53 1.31 7.42 1.34
N VAL A 54 1.44 7.13 2.64
CA VAL A 54 2.39 7.81 3.54
C VAL A 54 3.82 7.65 3.04
N VAL A 55 4.25 6.43 2.75
CA VAL A 55 5.60 6.16 2.26
C VAL A 55 5.81 6.83 0.90
N SER A 56 4.85 6.76 -0.01
CA SER A 56 4.96 7.45 -1.31
C SER A 56 5.15 8.95 -1.14
N VAL A 57 4.35 9.59 -0.27
CA VAL A 57 4.47 11.03 0.02
C VAL A 57 5.83 11.36 0.63
N ILE A 58 6.29 10.58 1.61
CA ILE A 58 7.62 10.78 2.23
C ILE A 58 8.71 10.65 1.17
N THR A 59 8.63 9.62 0.33
CA THR A 59 9.65 9.34 -0.68
C THR A 59 9.69 10.45 -1.74
N MET A 60 8.54 10.99 -2.13
CA MET A 60 8.45 12.16 -3.02
C MET A 60 9.07 13.40 -2.36
N LYS A 61 8.71 13.71 -1.11
CA LYS A 61 9.27 14.88 -0.40
C LYS A 61 10.78 14.77 -0.20
N LEU A 62 11.28 13.56 0.05
CA LEU A 62 12.72 13.30 0.19
C LEU A 62 13.45 13.49 -1.14
N ALA A 63 12.85 13.02 -2.25
CA ALA A 63 13.40 13.23 -3.59
C ALA A 63 13.41 14.71 -3.99
N ASP A 64 12.36 15.46 -3.64
CA ASP A 64 12.27 16.91 -3.89
C ASP A 64 13.25 17.71 -3.02
N TRP A 65 13.54 17.27 -1.80
CA TRP A 65 14.57 17.86 -0.92
C TRP A 65 16.00 17.65 -1.45
N ILE A 66 16.23 16.53 -2.15
CA ILE A 66 17.55 16.17 -2.67
C ILE A 66 17.77 16.75 -4.08
N ILE A 67 16.71 16.93 -4.87
CA ILE A 67 16.80 17.36 -6.27
C ILE A 67 15.82 18.50 -6.50
N ASP A 68 16.37 19.72 -6.58
CA ASP A 68 15.62 20.93 -6.90
C ASP A 68 14.85 20.77 -8.22
N SER A 69 13.52 20.91 -8.14
CA SER A 69 12.54 20.96 -9.24
C SER A 69 12.57 19.85 -10.30
N ARG A 70 11.52 19.00 -10.34
CA ARG A 70 10.75 18.71 -11.58
C ARG A 70 9.60 17.71 -11.32
N ILE A 71 8.42 18.28 -11.19
CA ILE A 71 7.20 17.99 -11.97
C ILE A 71 7.20 16.60 -12.62
N GLY A 72 6.57 15.64 -11.96
CA GLY A 72 6.32 14.31 -12.51
C GLY A 72 5.67 13.34 -11.53
N ALA A 73 4.97 13.86 -10.51
CA ALA A 73 4.37 13.10 -9.43
C ALA A 73 2.93 12.64 -9.75
N LEU A 74 2.14 13.45 -10.47
CA LEU A 74 0.71 13.20 -10.68
C LEU A 74 0.41 12.12 -11.73
N ASP A 75 1.18 12.04 -12.82
CA ASP A 75 1.05 10.95 -13.82
C ASP A 75 1.50 9.59 -13.26
N ARG A 76 2.33 9.59 -12.21
CA ARG A 76 2.89 8.39 -11.58
C ARG A 76 1.99 7.76 -10.52
N THR A 77 1.21 8.56 -9.79
CA THR A 77 0.26 8.04 -8.79
C THR A 77 -0.84 7.20 -9.43
N LEU A 78 -1.25 7.52 -10.65
CA LEU A 78 -2.24 6.76 -11.42
C LEU A 78 -1.72 5.37 -11.85
N GLY A 79 -0.49 5.27 -12.39
CA GLY A 79 0.11 3.97 -12.73
C GLY A 79 0.38 3.07 -11.52
N PHE A 80 0.68 3.69 -10.37
CA PHE A 80 0.87 3.02 -9.09
C PHE A 80 -0.44 2.49 -8.49
N LEU A 81 -1.53 3.26 -8.58
CA LEU A 81 -2.87 2.82 -8.17
C LEU A 81 -3.30 1.57 -8.97
N TYR A 82 -2.93 1.52 -10.25
CA TYR A 82 -3.21 0.39 -11.12
C TYR A 82 -2.41 -0.87 -10.73
N GLY A 83 -1.14 -0.70 -10.33
CA GLY A 83 -0.34 -1.78 -9.75
C GLY A 83 -0.88 -2.25 -8.39
N ALA A 84 -1.38 -1.32 -7.56
CA ALA A 84 -1.95 -1.59 -6.24
C ALA A 84 -3.22 -2.42 -6.30
N ALA A 85 -4.13 -2.04 -7.20
CA ALA A 85 -5.32 -2.83 -7.48
C ALA A 85 -4.95 -4.27 -7.88
N ARG A 86 -3.92 -4.43 -8.73
CA ARG A 86 -3.50 -5.76 -9.21
C ARG A 86 -2.83 -6.61 -8.12
N GLY A 87 -1.98 -6.02 -7.29
CA GLY A 87 -1.33 -6.71 -6.17
C GLY A 87 -2.32 -7.11 -5.08
N ILE A 88 -3.25 -6.23 -4.72
CA ILE A 88 -4.35 -6.55 -3.79
C ILE A 88 -5.20 -7.69 -4.34
N LEU A 89 -5.52 -7.67 -5.64
CA LEU A 89 -6.25 -8.76 -6.28
C LEU A 89 -5.48 -10.08 -6.21
N VAL A 90 -4.16 -10.10 -6.44
CA VAL A 90 -3.36 -11.34 -6.35
C VAL A 90 -3.32 -11.86 -4.91
N VAL A 91 -3.16 -11.00 -3.92
CA VAL A 91 -3.16 -11.41 -2.50
C VAL A 91 -4.55 -11.87 -2.06
N ALA A 92 -5.61 -11.15 -2.43
CA ALA A 92 -6.98 -11.53 -2.14
C ALA A 92 -7.33 -12.88 -2.78
N VAL A 93 -6.92 -13.10 -4.03
CA VAL A 93 -7.06 -14.38 -4.71
C VAL A 93 -6.28 -15.47 -3.98
N ALA A 94 -5.00 -15.26 -3.68
CA ALA A 94 -4.19 -16.25 -2.96
C ALA A 94 -4.81 -16.64 -1.60
N LEU A 95 -5.40 -15.69 -0.89
CA LEU A 95 -6.11 -15.95 0.38
C LEU A 95 -7.47 -16.63 0.23
N LEU A 96 -8.12 -16.53 -0.93
CA LEU A 96 -9.35 -17.29 -1.23
C LEU A 96 -9.05 -18.76 -1.55
N PHE A 97 -7.84 -19.05 -2.04
CA PHE A 97 -7.40 -20.39 -2.40
C PHE A 97 -6.57 -21.10 -1.30
N PHE A 98 -6.44 -20.51 -0.11
CA PHE A 98 -5.75 -21.06 1.09
C PHE A 98 -6.61 -20.96 2.37
#